data_AF-A0A0K8J680-F1
#
_entry.id   AF-A0A0K8J680-F1
#
_cell.length_a   1.000
_cell.length_b   1.000
_cell.length_c   1.000
_cell.angle_alpha   90.00
_cell.angle_beta   90.00
_cell.angle_gamma   90.00
#
_symmetry.space_group_name_H-M   'P 1'
#
loop_
_entity.id
_entity.type
_entity.pdbx_description
1 polymer ?
#
loop_
_entity_poly.entity_id
_entity_poly.type
_entity_poly.pdbx_seq_one_letter_code
_entity_poly.pdbx_strand_id
1 'polypeptide(L)'
;MNTRGEQLELHEIAKAKFLEVLDTEQDKKTAALIWEKCSNMDSYIQMNFDPSVRKYLFTNDWSSIRDNINDFDTIKEFIHSEDEDNNLVPLIEILKNKKLFNNEISKDEVENERFESIISFPNFLLQINAVLNNLEEEDSTLDDKHFLNNLSWAWGDADKAKNFLFHMLKCRVLFDKYILKREYARDYKETGKWSLQRLERYNDGKGDKPKYVGTFGEDNSQNNKQLRTLQSCLRITYTSPKTMHWISLILTSLLENESCDIIEILEDYCKTKVFESKFENSSGFGFERIVFTYLDYLLYKNGYSYLGKEIIPPLYDEWQFQFRSSIEHFQPQNPVEGESWEADDLDGFGNLALITVSGNSKFSNLPPEGKITSYPSIIEQSLKLKIMKELVNFDDEKWTEEKARKHKEEMFRVLKG
;
A
#
# COMPACT_ATOMS: atom_id res chain seq x y z
N MET A 1 18.05 32.75 1.03
CA MET A 1 19.34 32.06 1.25
C MET A 1 19.19 31.15 2.45
N ASN A 2 19.18 29.84 2.23
CA ASN A 2 19.05 28.84 3.29
C ASN A 2 20.43 28.58 3.91
N THR A 3 20.61 28.84 5.20
CA THR A 3 21.91 28.87 5.91
C THR A 3 22.20 27.58 6.67
N ARG A 4 21.49 26.50 6.39
CA ARG A 4 21.84 25.14 6.81
C ARG A 4 22.17 24.38 5.55
N GLY A 5 23.39 23.85 5.44
CA GLY A 5 23.86 23.09 4.28
C GLY A 5 23.18 21.73 4.13
N GLU A 6 21.85 21.67 4.29
CA GLU A 6 21.04 20.53 3.87
C GLU A 6 20.91 20.61 2.35
N GLN A 7 21.41 19.57 1.68
CA GLN A 7 21.17 19.37 0.27
C GLN A 7 19.65 19.29 0.06
N LEU A 8 19.12 20.04 -0.91
CA LEU A 8 17.70 19.95 -1.25
C LEU A 8 17.36 18.52 -1.62
N GLU A 9 16.31 17.99 -1.00
CA GLU A 9 15.69 16.72 -1.36
C GLU A 9 15.33 16.72 -2.86
N LEU A 10 15.43 15.56 -3.53
CA LEU A 10 15.24 15.48 -4.98
C LEU A 10 13.87 16.00 -5.45
N HIS A 11 12.83 15.80 -4.66
CA HIS A 11 11.50 16.29 -4.96
C HIS A 11 11.40 17.82 -4.87
N GLU A 12 12.15 18.48 -3.98
CA GLU A 12 12.19 19.96 -3.93
C GLU A 12 12.93 20.55 -5.16
N ILE A 13 13.94 19.85 -5.68
CA ILE A 13 14.57 20.21 -6.95
C ILE A 13 13.57 20.07 -8.10
N ALA A 14 12.81 18.97 -8.15
CA ALA A 14 11.75 18.78 -9.15
C ALA A 14 10.69 19.88 -9.06
N LYS A 15 10.23 20.23 -7.84
CA LYS A 15 9.30 21.35 -7.62
C LYS A 15 9.83 22.64 -8.24
N ALA A 16 11.09 22.99 -7.99
CA ALA A 16 11.70 24.18 -8.57
C ALA A 16 11.72 24.13 -10.11
N LYS A 17 11.96 22.96 -10.71
CA LYS A 17 11.93 22.76 -12.17
C LYS A 17 10.53 22.94 -12.77
N PHE A 18 9.49 22.41 -12.11
CA PHE A 18 8.10 22.68 -12.51
C PHE A 18 7.78 24.17 -12.44
N LEU A 19 8.17 24.86 -11.37
CA LEU A 19 7.90 26.30 -11.22
C LEU A 19 8.67 27.18 -12.21
N GLU A 20 9.87 26.75 -12.63
CA GLU A 20 10.74 27.46 -13.58
C GLU A 20 10.08 27.60 -14.96
N VAL A 21 9.30 26.60 -15.40
CA VAL A 21 8.68 26.58 -16.74
C VAL A 21 7.28 27.18 -16.81
N LEU A 22 6.71 27.58 -15.68
CA LEU A 22 5.39 28.20 -15.63
C LEU A 22 5.48 29.71 -15.82
N ASP A 23 4.67 30.24 -16.74
CA ASP A 23 4.79 31.62 -17.22
C ASP A 23 4.28 32.67 -16.21
N THR A 24 3.15 32.39 -15.55
CA THR A 24 2.48 33.36 -14.69
C THR A 24 2.72 33.10 -13.21
N GLU A 25 2.71 34.15 -12.40
CA GLU A 25 2.79 34.01 -10.94
C GLU A 25 1.59 33.21 -10.39
N GLN A 26 0.43 33.29 -11.05
CA GLN A 26 -0.74 32.52 -10.67
C GLN A 26 -0.60 31.02 -10.97
N ASP A 27 0.01 30.66 -12.10
CA ASP A 27 0.36 29.26 -12.39
C ASP A 27 1.33 28.73 -11.32
N LYS A 28 2.39 29.49 -10.99
CA LYS A 28 3.36 29.09 -9.97
C LYS A 28 2.74 28.93 -8.59
N LYS A 29 1.86 29.84 -8.17
CA LYS A 29 1.10 29.72 -6.91
C LYS A 29 0.24 28.45 -6.88
N THR A 30 -0.52 28.22 -7.95
CA THR A 30 -1.38 27.03 -8.08
C THR A 30 -0.57 25.75 -8.03
N ALA A 31 0.53 25.70 -8.78
CA ALA A 31 1.47 24.57 -8.78
C ALA A 31 2.07 24.32 -7.40
N ALA A 32 2.53 25.37 -6.71
CA ALA A 32 3.09 25.27 -5.37
C ALA A 32 2.07 24.74 -4.37
N LEU A 33 0.81 25.21 -4.42
CA LEU A 33 -0.28 24.73 -3.57
C LEU A 33 -0.56 23.25 -3.81
N ILE A 34 -0.77 22.83 -5.07
CA ILE A 34 -1.04 21.42 -5.40
C ILE A 34 0.12 20.53 -4.92
N TRP A 35 1.37 20.95 -5.16
CA TRP A 35 2.56 20.22 -4.74
C TRP A 35 2.62 20.04 -3.23
N GLU A 36 2.46 21.13 -2.47
CA GLU A 36 2.51 21.11 -1.01
C GLU A 36 1.39 20.25 -0.40
N LYS A 37 0.17 20.34 -0.94
CA LYS A 37 -0.95 19.53 -0.43
C LYS A 37 -0.80 18.05 -0.80
N CYS A 38 -0.22 17.74 -1.95
CA CYS A 38 0.07 16.36 -2.37
C CYS A 38 1.31 15.78 -1.67
N SER A 39 2.23 16.60 -1.16
CA SER A 39 3.44 16.10 -0.51
C SER A 39 3.22 15.47 0.86
N ASN A 40 2.12 15.85 1.54
CA ASN A 40 1.72 15.18 2.78
C ASN A 40 1.00 13.86 2.44
N MET A 41 1.72 12.74 2.51
CA MET A 41 1.22 11.40 2.19
C MET A 41 0.46 10.72 3.34
N ASP A 42 0.60 11.22 4.57
CA ASP A 42 0.14 10.57 5.80
C ASP A 42 -1.26 11.05 6.25
N SER A 43 -1.96 11.74 5.36
CA SER A 43 -3.32 12.21 5.52
C SER A 43 -4.09 12.05 4.20
N TYR A 44 -5.41 12.16 4.24
CA TYR A 44 -6.21 12.20 3.02
C TYR A 44 -6.12 13.59 2.38
N ILE A 45 -5.88 13.64 1.07
CA ILE A 45 -5.61 14.87 0.31
C ILE A 45 -6.66 15.95 0.53
N GLN A 46 -7.93 15.59 0.69
CA GLN A 46 -9.00 16.53 0.96
C GLN A 46 -8.78 17.29 2.28
N MET A 47 -8.21 16.63 3.29
CA MET A 47 -7.91 17.23 4.59
C MET A 47 -6.72 18.19 4.54
N ASN A 48 -5.85 18.07 3.53
CA ASN A 48 -4.70 18.97 3.35
C ASN A 48 -5.09 20.34 2.81
N PHE A 49 -6.24 20.45 2.14
CA PHE A 49 -6.76 21.72 1.64
C PHE A 49 -7.59 22.44 2.69
N ASP A 50 -7.46 23.77 2.70
CA ASP A 50 -8.32 24.65 3.48
C ASP A 50 -9.81 24.46 3.14
N PRO A 51 -10.74 24.69 4.07
CA PRO A 51 -12.16 24.38 3.87
C PRO A 51 -12.80 25.00 2.62
N SER A 52 -12.37 26.20 2.23
CA SER A 52 -12.89 26.91 1.06
C SER A 52 -12.43 26.27 -0.25
N VAL A 53 -11.12 26.01 -0.39
CA VAL A 53 -10.52 25.29 -1.52
C VAL A 53 -11.08 23.87 -1.61
N ARG A 54 -11.20 23.16 -0.47
CA ARG A 54 -11.77 21.83 -0.41
C ARG A 54 -13.21 21.79 -0.91
N LYS A 55 -14.03 22.78 -0.53
CA LYS A 55 -15.42 22.90 -0.99
C LYS A 55 -15.48 23.09 -2.50
N TYR A 56 -14.52 23.78 -3.11
CA TYR A 56 -14.48 23.95 -4.56
C TYR A 56 -13.97 22.71 -5.30
N LEU A 57 -12.85 22.14 -4.85
CA LEU A 57 -12.17 21.05 -5.56
C LEU A 57 -12.94 19.73 -5.55
N PHE A 58 -13.57 19.40 -4.43
CA PHE A 58 -14.17 18.08 -4.22
C PHE A 58 -15.69 18.09 -4.30
N THR A 59 -16.25 16.92 -4.59
CA THR A 59 -17.69 16.66 -4.54
C THR A 59 -18.27 16.95 -3.16
N ASN A 60 -19.60 17.08 -3.07
CA ASN A 60 -20.28 17.41 -1.81
C ASN A 60 -20.04 16.38 -0.68
N ASP A 61 -19.69 15.15 -1.01
CA ASP A 61 -19.33 14.09 -0.09
C ASP A 61 -17.81 13.96 0.12
N TRP A 62 -17.00 14.81 -0.52
CA TRP A 62 -15.53 14.81 -0.55
C TRP A 62 -14.87 13.60 -1.22
N SER A 63 -15.64 12.70 -1.85
CA SER A 63 -15.12 11.43 -2.32
C SER A 63 -14.27 11.52 -3.60
N SER A 64 -14.54 12.51 -4.46
CA SER A 64 -13.86 12.70 -5.75
C SER A 64 -13.64 14.19 -6.06
N ILE A 65 -12.77 14.47 -7.03
CA ILE A 65 -12.68 15.80 -7.66
C ILE A 65 -13.99 16.05 -8.43
N ARG A 66 -14.47 17.29 -8.46
CA ARG A 66 -15.70 17.62 -9.20
C ARG A 66 -15.52 17.46 -10.71
N ASP A 67 -16.57 17.01 -11.38
CA ASP A 67 -16.58 16.76 -12.83
C ASP A 67 -16.25 17.99 -13.70
N ASN A 68 -16.49 19.19 -13.16
CA ASN A 68 -16.19 20.44 -13.83
C ASN A 68 -14.73 20.90 -13.64
N ILE A 69 -13.88 20.09 -13.00
CA ILE A 69 -12.44 20.36 -12.84
C ILE A 69 -11.67 19.33 -13.65
N ASN A 70 -11.31 19.74 -14.86
CA ASN A 70 -10.85 18.84 -15.92
C ASN A 70 -9.36 19.00 -16.21
N ASP A 71 -8.76 20.09 -15.74
CA ASP A 71 -7.37 20.46 -15.98
C ASP A 71 -6.84 21.39 -14.89
N PHE A 72 -5.57 21.76 -15.03
CA PHE A 72 -4.87 22.68 -14.14
C PHE A 72 -5.46 24.09 -14.16
N ASP A 73 -5.84 24.61 -15.33
CA ASP A 73 -6.28 25.99 -15.47
C ASP A 73 -7.62 26.23 -14.78
N THR A 74 -8.50 25.22 -14.73
CA THR A 74 -9.75 25.26 -13.96
C THR A 74 -9.53 25.39 -12.44
N ILE A 75 -8.46 24.79 -11.93
CA ILE A 75 -8.07 24.93 -10.51
C ILE A 75 -7.52 26.34 -10.27
N LYS A 76 -6.70 26.83 -11.20
CA LYS A 76 -6.06 28.14 -11.14
C LYS A 76 -7.08 29.29 -11.06
N GLU A 77 -8.13 29.24 -11.90
CA GLU A 77 -9.18 30.26 -11.95
C GLU A 77 -9.84 30.47 -10.57
N PHE A 78 -10.07 29.39 -9.83
CA PHE A 78 -10.64 29.48 -8.50
C PHE A 78 -9.69 30.08 -7.47
N ILE A 79 -8.44 29.62 -7.44
CA ILE A 79 -7.44 30.15 -6.51
C ILE A 79 -7.25 31.65 -6.75
N HIS A 80 -7.33 32.10 -8.00
CA HIS A 80 -7.28 33.53 -8.33
C HIS A 80 -8.47 34.30 -7.75
N SER A 81 -9.69 33.77 -7.87
CA SER A 81 -10.89 34.41 -7.32
C SER A 81 -10.85 34.55 -5.78
N GLU A 82 -10.27 33.58 -5.07
CA GLU A 82 -10.08 33.69 -3.61
C GLU A 82 -9.07 34.76 -3.21
N ASP A 83 -7.99 34.93 -3.98
CA ASP A 83 -6.96 35.95 -3.72
C ASP A 83 -7.54 37.38 -3.92
N GLU A 84 -8.48 37.57 -4.86
CA GLU A 84 -9.15 38.86 -5.08
C GLU A 84 -10.15 39.21 -3.97
N ASP A 85 -10.85 38.21 -3.40
CA ASP A 85 -11.82 38.42 -2.32
C ASP A 85 -11.13 38.58 -0.94
N ASN A 86 -9.97 37.96 -0.72
CA ASN A 86 -9.20 38.11 0.51
C ASN A 86 -8.33 39.38 0.47
N ASN A 87 -8.92 40.53 0.85
CA ASN A 87 -8.15 41.74 1.18
C ASN A 87 -6.99 41.39 2.13
N LEU A 88 -5.76 41.46 1.61
CA LEU A 88 -4.53 41.17 2.33
C LEU A 88 -4.41 42.04 3.59
N VAL A 89 -4.74 41.47 4.75
CA VAL A 89 -4.47 42.09 6.05
C VAL A 89 -2.95 42.14 6.23
N PRO A 90 -2.33 43.33 6.40
CA PRO A 90 -0.89 43.44 6.53
C PRO A 90 -0.39 42.65 7.75
N LEU A 91 0.76 41.99 7.61
CA LEU A 91 1.42 41.23 8.69
C LEU A 91 1.54 42.03 10.01
N ILE A 92 1.65 43.37 9.90
CA ILE A 92 1.72 44.30 11.03
C ILE A 92 0.43 44.33 11.87
N GLU A 93 -0.74 44.07 11.28
CA GLU A 93 -2.02 43.99 12.00
C GLU A 93 -2.20 42.65 12.68
N ILE A 94 -1.71 41.56 12.07
CA ILE A 94 -1.68 40.21 12.65
C ILE A 94 -0.81 40.21 13.92
N LEU A 95 0.39 40.82 13.85
CA LEU A 95 1.30 40.90 14.99
C LEU A 95 0.80 41.79 16.15
N LYS A 96 -0.10 42.74 15.87
CA LYS A 96 -0.76 43.58 16.90
C LYS A 96 -1.86 42.84 17.64
N ASN A 97 -2.51 41.87 16.99
CA ASN A 97 -3.49 40.98 17.63
C ASN A 97 -2.78 39.84 18.37
N LYS A 98 -2.25 40.14 19.57
CA LYS A 98 -1.87 39.12 20.55
C LYS A 98 -3.11 38.40 21.11
N LYS A 99 -3.78 37.58 20.30
CA LYS A 99 -4.53 36.46 20.85
C LYS A 99 -3.53 35.36 21.13
N LEU A 100 -3.45 34.96 22.40
CA LEU A 100 -2.70 33.80 22.85
C LEU A 100 -3.06 32.61 21.95
N PHE A 101 -2.09 32.11 21.19
CA PHE A 101 -2.20 30.79 20.58
C PHE A 101 -2.27 29.80 21.74
N ASN A 102 -3.47 29.33 22.06
CA ASN A 102 -3.61 28.12 22.87
C ASN A 102 -2.97 26.99 22.06
N ASN A 103 -2.02 26.28 22.66
CA ASN A 103 -1.49 25.01 22.16
C ASN A 103 -2.57 23.92 22.27
N GLU A 104 -3.73 24.12 21.64
CA GLU A 104 -4.62 23.00 21.32
C GLU A 104 -4.00 22.30 20.12
N ILE A 105 -3.67 21.01 20.27
CA ILE A 105 -3.24 20.16 19.17
C ILE A 105 -4.27 20.32 18.05
N SER A 106 -3.81 20.77 16.89
CA SER A 106 -4.71 21.06 15.78
C SER A 106 -5.32 19.76 15.26
N LYS A 107 -6.53 19.82 14.69
CA LYS A 107 -7.14 18.62 14.09
C LYS A 107 -6.26 18.03 12.97
N ASP A 108 -5.47 18.88 12.31
CA ASP A 108 -4.58 18.48 11.22
C ASP A 108 -3.38 17.68 11.75
N GLU A 109 -2.85 18.01 12.93
CA GLU A 109 -1.83 17.19 13.60
C GLU A 109 -2.37 15.80 13.99
N VAL A 110 -3.62 15.71 14.46
CA VAL A 110 -4.25 14.43 14.82
C VAL A 110 -4.50 13.54 13.59
N GLU A 111 -4.83 14.14 12.43
CA GLU A 111 -4.99 13.41 11.17
C GLU A 111 -3.65 12.85 10.67
N ASN A 112 -2.58 13.65 10.73
CA ASN A 112 -1.23 13.23 10.34
C ASN A 112 -0.64 12.12 11.23
N GLU A 113 -1.12 11.97 12.46
CA GLU A 113 -0.70 10.86 13.34
C GLU A 113 -1.50 9.57 13.10
N ARG A 114 -2.64 9.65 12.40
CA ARG A 114 -3.56 8.51 12.28
C ARG A 114 -3.20 7.60 11.12
N PHE A 115 -2.76 8.13 9.98
CA PHE A 115 -2.49 7.33 8.80
C PHE A 115 -1.01 7.42 8.44
N GLU A 116 -0.50 6.37 7.82
CA GLU A 116 0.82 6.36 7.21
C GLU A 116 0.72 5.72 5.84
N SER A 117 1.25 6.41 4.84
CA SER A 117 1.28 5.92 3.47
C SER A 117 2.26 4.76 3.31
N ILE A 118 1.95 3.84 2.40
CA ILE A 118 2.85 2.73 2.08
C ILE A 118 4.07 3.15 1.24
N ILE A 119 4.02 4.34 0.63
CA ILE A 119 5.10 4.95 -0.15
C ILE A 119 5.26 6.45 0.20
N SER A 120 6.47 6.96 0.11
CA SER A 120 6.76 8.39 0.30
C SER A 120 6.37 9.22 -0.93
N PHE A 121 6.30 10.54 -0.77
CA PHE A 121 5.93 11.46 -1.84
C PHE A 121 6.85 11.38 -3.09
N PRO A 122 8.20 11.31 -2.98
CA PRO A 122 9.04 11.08 -4.15
C PRO A 122 8.70 9.79 -4.91
N ASN A 123 8.43 8.70 -4.18
CA ASN A 123 8.03 7.44 -4.82
C ASN A 123 6.65 7.57 -5.49
N PHE A 124 5.72 8.31 -4.91
CA PHE A 124 4.43 8.60 -5.52
C PHE A 124 4.58 9.40 -6.83
N LEU A 125 5.51 10.36 -6.92
CA LEU A 125 5.83 11.06 -8.17
C LEU A 125 6.33 10.12 -9.26
N LEU A 126 7.12 9.11 -8.91
CA LEU A 126 7.56 8.07 -9.86
C LEU A 126 6.39 7.18 -10.31
N GLN A 127 5.45 6.87 -9.42
CA GLN A 127 4.22 6.16 -9.80
C GLN A 127 3.41 6.97 -10.82
N ILE A 128 3.23 8.28 -10.60
CA ILE A 128 2.56 9.17 -11.56
C ILE A 128 3.31 9.20 -12.89
N ASN A 129 4.64 9.24 -12.85
CA ASN A 129 5.47 9.18 -14.06
C ASN A 129 5.21 7.90 -14.88
N ALA A 130 5.15 6.75 -14.21
CA ALA A 130 4.86 5.47 -14.85
C ALA A 130 3.45 5.45 -15.46
N VAL A 131 2.47 6.00 -14.74
CA VAL A 131 1.09 6.13 -15.22
C VAL A 131 1.00 7.01 -16.48
N LEU A 132 1.62 8.18 -16.49
CA LEU A 132 1.49 9.14 -17.60
C LEU A 132 2.24 8.74 -18.87
N ASN A 133 3.32 7.97 -18.75
CA ASN A 133 4.08 7.48 -19.89
C ASN A 133 3.70 6.04 -20.30
N ASN A 134 2.72 5.42 -19.62
CA ASN A 134 2.36 4.01 -19.81
C ASN A 134 3.58 3.09 -19.81
N LEU A 135 4.47 3.26 -18.82
CA LEU A 135 5.73 2.52 -18.74
C LEU A 135 5.47 1.06 -18.37
N GLU A 136 6.18 0.16 -19.04
CA GLU A 136 6.27 -1.25 -18.63
C GLU A 136 7.03 -1.40 -17.30
N GLU A 137 6.93 -2.58 -16.69
CA GLU A 137 7.61 -2.90 -15.43
C GLU A 137 9.12 -3.05 -15.64
N GLU A 138 9.82 -1.92 -15.65
CA GLU A 138 11.28 -1.88 -15.61
C GLU A 138 11.76 -1.26 -14.30
N ASP A 139 12.72 -1.90 -13.64
CA ASP A 139 13.30 -1.48 -12.35
C ASP A 139 13.75 -0.02 -12.33
N SER A 140 14.19 0.52 -13.47
CA SER A 140 14.69 1.91 -13.61
C SER A 140 13.58 2.97 -13.50
N THR A 141 12.32 2.60 -13.77
CA THR A 141 11.19 3.55 -13.88
C THR A 141 10.78 4.11 -12.52
N LEU A 142 10.89 3.28 -11.47
CA LEU A 142 10.58 3.62 -10.08
C LEU A 142 11.84 3.73 -9.21
N ASP A 143 13.04 3.77 -9.80
CA ASP A 143 14.31 3.95 -9.08
C ASP A 143 14.57 5.44 -8.79
N ASP A 144 14.78 5.77 -7.52
CA ASP A 144 15.07 7.13 -7.04
C ASP A 144 16.40 7.68 -7.57
N LYS A 145 17.35 6.81 -7.95
CA LYS A 145 18.62 7.22 -8.59
C LYS A 145 18.40 7.92 -9.92
N HIS A 146 17.31 7.61 -10.60
CA HIS A 146 16.95 8.20 -11.88
C HIS A 146 15.83 9.24 -11.75
N PHE A 147 15.46 9.63 -10.53
CA PHE A 147 14.27 10.46 -10.24
C PHE A 147 14.11 11.69 -11.13
N LEU A 148 15.13 12.58 -11.18
CA LEU A 148 15.05 13.80 -11.98
C LEU A 148 15.06 13.51 -13.47
N ASN A 149 15.76 12.46 -13.91
CA ASN A 149 15.80 12.08 -15.33
C ASN A 149 14.45 11.53 -15.77
N ASN A 150 13.85 10.65 -14.96
CA ASN A 150 12.55 10.04 -15.22
C ASN A 150 11.44 11.09 -15.32
N LEU A 151 11.51 12.16 -14.53
CA LEU A 151 10.53 13.25 -14.54
C LEU A 151 10.85 14.39 -15.51
N SER A 152 12.03 14.40 -16.15
CA SER A 152 12.52 15.55 -16.92
C SER A 152 11.61 15.99 -18.06
N TRP A 153 10.88 15.06 -18.67
CA TRP A 153 9.90 15.36 -19.72
C TRP A 153 8.74 16.22 -19.20
N ALA A 154 8.36 16.06 -17.92
CA ALA A 154 7.18 16.67 -17.33
C ALA A 154 7.34 18.19 -17.15
N TRP A 155 8.56 18.71 -17.12
CA TRP A 155 8.86 20.15 -17.13
C TRP A 155 9.57 20.57 -18.42
N GLY A 156 9.32 19.90 -19.55
CA GLY A 156 9.85 20.32 -20.84
C GLY A 156 9.25 21.64 -21.35
N ASP A 157 8.00 21.92 -20.97
CA ASP A 157 7.24 23.13 -21.27
C ASP A 157 6.11 23.33 -20.23
N ALA A 158 5.44 24.48 -20.28
CA ALA A 158 4.37 24.84 -19.35
C ALA A 158 3.17 23.87 -19.42
N ASP A 159 2.80 23.39 -20.62
CA ASP A 159 1.64 22.52 -20.81
C ASP A 159 1.86 21.14 -20.18
N LYS A 160 3.05 20.55 -20.38
CA LYS A 160 3.43 19.29 -19.72
C LYS A 160 3.49 19.45 -18.20
N ALA A 161 4.01 20.58 -17.72
CA ALA A 161 4.08 20.85 -16.29
C ALA A 161 2.68 20.90 -15.66
N LYS A 162 1.77 21.66 -16.28
CA LYS A 162 0.37 21.75 -15.88
C LYS A 162 -0.33 20.40 -15.93
N ASN A 163 -0.13 19.64 -17.00
CA ASN A 163 -0.72 18.31 -17.17
C ASN A 163 -0.26 17.35 -16.06
N PHE A 164 1.03 17.31 -15.76
CA PHE A 164 1.58 16.47 -14.69
C PHE A 164 1.03 16.87 -13.32
N LEU A 165 1.01 18.17 -13.00
CA LEU A 165 0.51 18.68 -11.71
C LEU A 165 -0.98 18.36 -11.50
N PHE A 166 -1.79 18.49 -12.54
CA PHE A 166 -3.19 18.10 -12.49
C PHE A 166 -3.36 16.60 -12.24
N HIS A 167 -2.64 15.76 -12.99
CA HIS A 167 -2.69 14.31 -12.79
C HIS A 167 -2.11 13.88 -11.46
N MET A 168 -1.12 14.60 -10.90
CA MET A 168 -0.63 14.36 -9.55
C MET A 168 -1.75 14.49 -8.51
N LEU A 169 -2.56 15.55 -8.59
CA LEU A 169 -3.72 15.73 -7.71
C LEU A 169 -4.77 14.63 -7.95
N LYS A 170 -5.12 14.35 -9.20
CA LYS A 170 -6.13 13.34 -9.57
C LYS A 170 -5.72 11.94 -9.10
N CYS A 171 -4.50 11.52 -9.40
CA CYS A 171 -3.92 10.28 -8.93
C CYS A 171 -3.85 10.24 -7.40
N ARG A 172 -3.62 11.38 -6.73
CA ARG A 172 -3.56 11.39 -5.26
C ARG A 172 -4.91 11.10 -4.63
N VAL A 173 -6.00 11.62 -5.20
CA VAL A 173 -7.37 11.29 -4.76
C VAL A 173 -7.67 9.80 -4.96
N LEU A 174 -7.29 9.24 -6.11
CA LEU A 174 -7.44 7.81 -6.38
C LEU A 174 -6.57 6.95 -5.45
N PHE A 175 -5.32 7.35 -5.21
CA PHE A 175 -4.41 6.70 -4.28
C PHE A 175 -5.00 6.70 -2.86
N ASP A 176 -5.54 7.83 -2.43
CA ASP A 176 -6.13 7.94 -1.10
C ASP A 176 -7.36 7.04 -0.93
N LYS A 177 -8.16 6.90 -2.00
CA LYS A 177 -9.39 6.10 -2.03
C LYS A 177 -9.15 4.60 -2.20
N TYR A 178 -8.19 4.19 -3.02
CA TYR A 178 -8.05 2.79 -3.48
C TYR A 178 -6.76 2.11 -3.08
N ILE A 179 -5.75 2.82 -2.56
CA ILE A 179 -4.47 2.24 -2.15
C ILE A 179 -4.38 2.14 -0.62
N LEU A 180 -3.93 0.96 -0.18
CA LEU A 180 -3.76 0.57 1.21
C LEU A 180 -2.87 1.54 2.00
N LYS A 181 -3.23 1.76 3.28
CA LYS A 181 -2.45 2.54 4.25
C LYS A 181 -2.28 1.77 5.56
N ARG A 182 -1.38 2.26 6.40
CA ARG A 182 -1.36 1.90 7.83
C ARG A 182 -2.24 2.90 8.57
N GLU A 183 -3.03 2.41 9.51
CA GLU A 183 -3.84 3.24 10.40
C GLU A 183 -3.45 2.97 11.85
N TYR A 184 -3.32 4.02 12.65
CA TYR A 184 -2.94 4.03 14.06
C TYR A 184 -4.06 4.70 14.86
N ALA A 185 -5.10 3.93 15.19
CA ALA A 185 -6.27 4.43 15.91
C ALA A 185 -6.77 3.44 16.96
N ARG A 186 -7.38 3.94 18.04
CA ARG A 186 -8.03 3.12 19.08
C ARG A 186 -7.11 2.01 19.60
N ASP A 187 -7.55 0.75 19.50
CA ASP A 187 -6.87 -0.44 20.03
C ASP A 187 -5.58 -0.80 19.27
N TYR A 188 -5.37 -0.20 18.09
CA TYR A 188 -4.19 -0.43 17.25
C TYR A 188 -3.35 0.85 17.08
N LYS A 189 -3.44 1.80 18.01
CA LYS A 189 -2.64 3.04 18.01
C LYS A 189 -1.13 2.78 18.01
N GLU A 190 -0.66 1.75 18.73
CA GLU A 190 0.76 1.44 18.86
C GLU A 190 1.26 0.48 17.76
N THR A 191 0.42 -0.49 17.37
CA THR A 191 0.82 -1.56 16.47
C THR A 191 0.53 -1.26 15.00
N GLY A 192 -0.46 -0.41 14.74
CA GLY A 192 -1.01 -0.10 13.43
C GLY A 192 -1.76 -1.29 12.80
N LYS A 193 -2.75 -0.96 11.97
CA LYS A 193 -3.54 -1.94 11.19
C LYS A 193 -3.46 -1.61 9.71
N TRP A 194 -3.53 -2.64 8.85
CA TRP A 194 -3.79 -2.42 7.43
C TRP A 194 -5.19 -1.84 7.26
N SER A 195 -5.29 -0.71 6.55
CA SER A 195 -6.55 0.01 6.36
C SER A 195 -6.74 0.36 4.89
N LEU A 196 -7.95 0.08 4.40
CA LEU A 196 -8.38 0.41 3.04
C LEU A 196 -9.71 1.16 3.18
N GLN A 197 -9.60 2.48 3.18
CA GLN A 197 -10.68 3.38 3.46
C GLN A 197 -10.68 4.52 2.43
N ARG A 198 -11.83 5.18 2.31
CA ARG A 198 -11.99 6.44 1.61
C ARG A 198 -12.56 7.49 2.54
N LEU A 199 -12.26 8.75 2.24
CA LEU A 199 -12.81 9.87 2.96
C LEU A 199 -14.23 10.18 2.48
N GLU A 200 -15.12 10.41 3.43
CA GLU A 200 -16.43 10.99 3.22
C GLU A 200 -16.66 12.18 4.15
N ARG A 201 -17.53 13.08 3.73
CA ARG A 201 -18.03 14.16 4.57
C ARG A 201 -19.16 13.68 5.48
N TYR A 202 -19.08 14.01 6.76
CA TYR A 202 -20.15 13.89 7.74
C TYR A 202 -20.45 15.24 8.38
N ASN A 203 -21.72 15.59 8.59
CA ASN A 203 -22.11 16.83 9.25
C ASN A 203 -22.83 16.50 10.57
N ASP A 204 -22.32 17.03 11.69
CA ASP A 204 -22.88 16.81 13.03
C ASP A 204 -23.72 17.98 13.56
N GLY A 205 -24.12 18.90 12.67
CA GLY A 205 -24.81 20.14 13.00
C GLY A 205 -23.90 21.28 13.47
N LYS A 206 -22.63 21.01 13.81
CA LYS A 206 -21.63 22.02 14.20
C LYS A 206 -20.59 22.30 13.12
N GLY A 207 -20.55 21.47 12.09
CA GLY A 207 -19.69 21.65 10.93
C GLY A 207 -19.47 20.34 10.18
N ASP A 208 -18.81 20.46 9.04
CA ASP A 208 -18.39 19.31 8.26
C ASP A 208 -17.15 18.66 8.90
N LYS A 209 -17.16 17.33 9.02
CA LYS A 209 -16.12 16.49 9.62
C LYS A 209 -15.77 15.34 8.69
N PRO A 210 -14.52 14.86 8.73
CA PRO A 210 -14.13 13.67 8.00
C PRO A 210 -14.75 12.42 8.62
N LYS A 211 -15.18 11.50 7.75
CA LYS A 211 -15.58 10.13 8.08
C LYS A 211 -14.79 9.19 7.19
N TYR A 212 -14.29 8.12 7.79
CA TYR A 212 -13.49 7.12 7.08
C TYR A 212 -14.32 5.86 6.96
N VAL A 213 -14.60 5.46 5.72
CA VAL A 213 -15.44 4.30 5.40
C VAL A 213 -14.67 3.36 4.48
N GLY A 214 -15.04 2.09 4.40
CA GLY A 214 -14.41 1.16 3.46
C GLY A 214 -14.52 1.66 2.03
N THR A 215 -13.49 1.41 1.22
CA THR A 215 -13.45 1.81 -0.18
C THR A 215 -14.63 1.25 -0.95
N PHE A 216 -14.96 -0.03 -0.74
CA PHE A 216 -16.11 -0.72 -1.34
C PHE A 216 -17.29 -0.92 -0.37
N GLY A 217 -17.63 0.13 0.40
CA GLY A 217 -18.78 0.14 1.31
C GLY A 217 -18.36 0.08 2.78
N GLU A 218 -18.92 -0.87 3.55
CA GLU A 218 -18.48 -1.07 4.93
C GLU A 218 -17.06 -1.66 4.97
N ASP A 219 -16.27 -1.33 6.00
CA ASP A 219 -14.89 -1.79 6.14
C ASP A 219 -14.76 -3.33 6.18
N ASN A 220 -15.82 -3.99 6.64
CA ASN A 220 -15.92 -5.45 6.73
C ASN A 220 -16.65 -6.11 5.56
N SER A 221 -17.00 -5.35 4.52
CA SER A 221 -17.55 -5.92 3.29
C SER A 221 -16.54 -6.88 2.65
N GLN A 222 -17.05 -7.89 1.94
CA GLN A 222 -16.23 -8.91 1.28
C GLN A 222 -15.19 -8.31 0.33
N ASN A 223 -15.61 -7.40 -0.55
CA ASN A 223 -14.69 -6.77 -1.52
C ASN A 223 -13.62 -5.92 -0.82
N ASN A 224 -13.98 -5.19 0.24
CA ASN A 224 -13.01 -4.38 0.97
C ASN A 224 -11.98 -5.26 1.71
N LYS A 225 -12.43 -6.35 2.34
CA LYS A 225 -11.55 -7.36 2.96
C LYS A 225 -10.61 -7.98 1.92
N GLN A 226 -11.15 -8.44 0.80
CA GLN A 226 -10.40 -9.10 -0.25
C GLN A 226 -9.34 -8.16 -0.84
N LEU A 227 -9.69 -6.92 -1.21
CA LEU A 227 -8.73 -5.97 -1.76
C LEU A 227 -7.68 -5.56 -0.72
N ARG A 228 -8.09 -5.29 0.53
CA ARG A 228 -7.16 -4.95 1.62
C ARG A 228 -6.12 -6.04 1.83
N THR A 229 -6.56 -7.30 1.89
CA THR A 229 -5.66 -8.45 2.07
C THR A 229 -4.77 -8.65 0.84
N LEU A 230 -5.30 -8.52 -0.38
CA LEU A 230 -4.53 -8.62 -1.63
C LEU A 230 -3.44 -7.55 -1.75
N GLN A 231 -3.77 -6.29 -1.45
CA GLN A 231 -2.77 -5.22 -1.44
C GLN A 231 -1.74 -5.41 -0.34
N SER A 232 -2.14 -5.91 0.84
CA SER A 232 -1.17 -6.21 1.90
C SER A 232 -0.24 -7.37 1.51
N CYS A 233 -0.72 -8.38 0.78
CA CYS A 233 0.08 -9.42 0.14
C CYS A 233 1.14 -8.81 -0.78
N LEU A 234 0.74 -7.93 -1.69
CA LEU A 234 1.67 -7.25 -2.61
C LEU A 234 2.67 -6.36 -1.86
N ARG A 235 2.21 -5.61 -0.84
CA ARG A 235 3.06 -4.71 -0.05
C ARG A 235 4.15 -5.44 0.73
N ILE A 236 3.87 -6.62 1.28
CA ILE A 236 4.89 -7.42 1.99
C ILE A 236 5.79 -8.20 1.03
N THR A 237 5.33 -8.46 -0.19
CA THR A 237 6.11 -9.14 -1.23
C THR A 237 7.14 -8.20 -1.84
N TYR A 238 6.69 -7.04 -2.30
CA TYR A 238 7.47 -5.98 -2.92
C TYR A 238 7.81 -4.93 -1.87
N THR A 239 8.82 -5.21 -1.04
CA THR A 239 9.13 -4.35 0.11
C THR A 239 9.78 -3.03 -0.26
N SER A 240 10.40 -2.94 -1.44
CA SER A 240 11.03 -1.74 -1.96
C SER A 240 10.05 -0.98 -2.87
N PRO A 241 9.87 0.34 -2.70
CA PRO A 241 8.98 1.13 -3.56
C PRO A 241 9.26 0.99 -5.05
N LYS A 242 10.53 0.78 -5.43
CA LYS A 242 10.95 0.61 -6.83
C LYS A 242 10.37 -0.62 -7.51
N THR A 243 9.85 -1.59 -6.75
CA THR A 243 9.25 -2.82 -7.30
C THR A 243 7.73 -2.86 -7.11
N MET A 244 7.11 -1.78 -6.62
CA MET A 244 5.67 -1.69 -6.39
C MET A 244 4.90 -1.23 -7.64
N HIS A 245 5.18 -1.83 -8.81
CA HIS A 245 4.53 -1.48 -10.08
C HIS A 245 3.02 -1.76 -10.09
N TRP A 246 2.54 -2.60 -9.19
CA TRP A 246 1.11 -2.83 -8.98
C TRP A 246 0.35 -1.54 -8.63
N ILE A 247 1.01 -0.53 -8.04
CA ILE A 247 0.36 0.77 -7.74
C ILE A 247 0.07 1.54 -9.04
N SER A 248 1.08 1.69 -9.91
CA SER A 248 0.88 2.34 -11.22
C SER A 248 -0.12 1.60 -12.08
N LEU A 249 -0.13 0.26 -12.06
CA LEU A 249 -1.13 -0.56 -12.77
C LEU A 249 -2.57 -0.20 -12.35
N ILE A 250 -2.83 -0.13 -11.04
CA ILE A 250 -4.16 0.25 -10.51
C ILE A 250 -4.49 1.69 -10.90
N LEU A 251 -3.56 2.63 -10.72
CA LEU A 251 -3.81 4.04 -10.99
C LEU A 251 -4.11 4.29 -12.47
N THR A 252 -3.39 3.65 -13.39
CA THR A 252 -3.68 3.70 -14.84
C THR A 252 -5.10 3.20 -15.10
N SER A 253 -5.46 2.01 -14.58
CA SER A 253 -6.79 1.42 -14.77
C SER A 253 -7.91 2.30 -14.23
N LEU A 254 -7.71 2.93 -13.07
CA LEU A 254 -8.66 3.84 -12.43
C LEU A 254 -8.83 5.16 -13.18
N LEU A 255 -7.76 5.69 -13.78
CA LEU A 255 -7.83 6.90 -14.58
C LEU A 255 -8.64 6.70 -15.87
N GLU A 256 -8.53 5.51 -16.47
CA GLU A 256 -9.31 5.12 -17.65
C GLU A 256 -10.77 4.83 -17.29
N ASN A 257 -10.99 4.05 -16.22
CA ASN A 257 -12.31 3.71 -15.73
C ASN A 257 -12.27 3.47 -14.21
N GLU A 258 -12.81 4.42 -13.44
CA GLU A 258 -12.85 4.30 -11.98
C GLU A 258 -13.72 3.12 -11.50
N SER A 259 -14.62 2.59 -12.35
CA SER A 259 -15.45 1.42 -12.04
C SER A 259 -14.80 0.08 -12.43
N CYS A 260 -13.50 0.06 -12.76
CA CYS A 260 -12.80 -1.18 -13.08
C CYS A 260 -12.72 -2.15 -11.88
N ASP A 261 -12.62 -3.44 -12.16
CA ASP A 261 -12.45 -4.47 -11.12
C ASP A 261 -10.98 -4.56 -10.70
N ILE A 262 -10.60 -3.74 -9.72
CA ILE A 262 -9.24 -3.70 -9.17
C ILE A 262 -8.84 -5.06 -8.59
N ILE A 263 -9.79 -5.81 -8.04
CA ILE A 263 -9.50 -7.12 -7.45
C ILE A 263 -9.08 -8.09 -8.54
N GLU A 264 -9.84 -8.17 -9.63
CA GLU A 264 -9.50 -9.02 -10.78
C GLU A 264 -8.14 -8.62 -11.37
N ILE A 265 -7.91 -7.32 -11.59
CA ILE A 265 -6.63 -6.80 -12.13
C ILE A 265 -5.44 -7.23 -11.27
N LEU A 266 -5.54 -7.08 -9.95
CA LEU A 266 -4.45 -7.46 -9.04
C LEU A 266 -4.29 -8.97 -8.87
N GLU A 267 -5.38 -9.73 -8.92
CA GLU A 267 -5.30 -11.19 -8.91
C GLU A 267 -4.58 -11.69 -10.16
N ASP A 268 -4.88 -11.14 -11.34
CA ASP A 268 -4.22 -11.51 -12.58
C ASP A 268 -2.75 -11.07 -12.61
N TYR A 269 -2.43 -9.89 -12.05
CA TYR A 269 -1.05 -9.50 -11.79
C TYR A 269 -0.32 -10.54 -10.93
N CYS A 270 -0.91 -10.94 -9.79
CA CYS A 270 -0.30 -11.93 -8.91
C CYS A 270 -0.13 -13.30 -9.59
N LYS A 271 -1.16 -13.79 -10.29
CA LYS A 271 -1.07 -15.05 -11.06
C LYS A 271 0.08 -15.01 -12.06
N THR A 272 0.17 -13.92 -12.83
CA THR A 272 1.24 -13.72 -13.81
C THR A 272 2.61 -13.82 -13.16
N LYS A 273 2.84 -13.09 -12.05
CA LYS A 273 4.09 -13.14 -11.29
C LYS A 273 4.41 -14.53 -10.73
N VAL A 274 3.41 -15.26 -10.25
CA VAL A 274 3.59 -16.65 -9.79
C VAL A 274 4.00 -17.58 -10.93
N PHE A 275 3.36 -17.48 -12.10
CA PHE A 275 3.73 -18.31 -13.25
C PHE A 275 5.10 -17.95 -13.83
N GLU A 276 5.44 -16.67 -13.91
CA GLU A 276 6.75 -16.18 -14.34
C GLU A 276 7.88 -16.67 -13.43
N SER A 277 7.61 -16.85 -12.14
CA SER A 277 8.59 -17.41 -11.18
C SER A 277 8.90 -18.89 -11.43
N LYS A 278 8.18 -19.57 -12.34
CA LYS A 278 8.34 -21.01 -12.67
C LYS A 278 8.30 -21.91 -11.44
N PHE A 279 7.42 -21.60 -10.48
CA PHE A 279 7.40 -22.21 -9.15
C PHE A 279 7.36 -23.75 -9.15
N GLU A 280 6.80 -24.38 -10.18
CA GLU A 280 6.75 -25.85 -10.30
C GLU A 280 8.13 -26.50 -10.38
N ASN A 281 9.10 -25.77 -10.94
CA ASN A 281 10.49 -26.22 -11.12
C ASN A 281 11.43 -25.63 -10.06
N SER A 282 10.90 -24.88 -9.09
CA SER A 282 11.69 -24.28 -8.00
C SER A 282 11.86 -25.26 -6.85
N SER A 283 12.93 -25.04 -6.07
CA SER A 283 13.24 -25.77 -4.84
C SER A 283 13.93 -24.85 -3.84
N GLY A 284 13.70 -25.07 -2.54
CA GLY A 284 14.40 -24.37 -1.46
C GLY A 284 14.26 -22.86 -1.54
N PHE A 285 15.40 -22.16 -1.49
CA PHE A 285 15.45 -20.70 -1.63
C PHE A 285 15.22 -20.18 -3.05
N GLY A 286 14.99 -21.07 -4.03
CA GLY A 286 14.62 -20.72 -5.40
C GLY A 286 13.13 -20.38 -5.58
N PHE A 287 12.29 -20.57 -4.55
CA PHE A 287 10.91 -20.07 -4.57
C PHE A 287 10.89 -18.56 -4.36
N GLU A 288 10.22 -17.84 -5.26
CA GLU A 288 9.98 -16.41 -5.07
C GLU A 288 8.93 -16.14 -3.98
N ARG A 289 9.06 -14.99 -3.32
CA ARG A 289 8.16 -14.61 -2.21
C ARG A 289 6.69 -14.56 -2.62
N ILE A 290 6.41 -14.12 -3.86
CA ILE A 290 5.05 -14.01 -4.39
C ILE A 290 4.31 -15.36 -4.37
N VAL A 291 5.02 -16.48 -4.55
CA VAL A 291 4.44 -17.83 -4.50
C VAL A 291 3.85 -18.12 -3.12
N PHE A 292 4.55 -17.73 -2.05
CA PHE A 292 4.08 -17.94 -0.68
C PHE A 292 2.97 -16.95 -0.28
N THR A 293 3.15 -15.68 -0.60
CA THR A 293 2.22 -14.63 -0.18
C THR A 293 0.91 -14.71 -0.94
N TYR A 294 0.94 -14.97 -2.25
CA TYR A 294 -0.27 -15.16 -3.03
C TYR A 294 -1.00 -16.46 -2.66
N LEU A 295 -0.27 -17.54 -2.34
CA LEU A 295 -0.90 -18.74 -1.77
C LEU A 295 -1.67 -18.41 -0.48
N ASP A 296 -1.03 -17.74 0.49
CA ASP A 296 -1.72 -17.34 1.73
C ASP A 296 -2.95 -16.46 1.42
N TYR A 297 -2.89 -15.59 0.42
CA TYR A 297 -4.05 -14.83 -0.05
C TYR A 297 -5.17 -15.73 -0.61
N LEU A 298 -4.86 -16.71 -1.44
CA LEU A 298 -5.84 -17.63 -2.01
C LEU A 298 -6.48 -18.51 -0.93
N LEU A 299 -5.67 -19.00 0.01
CA LEU A 299 -6.15 -19.75 1.19
C LEU A 299 -7.09 -18.88 2.05
N TYR A 300 -6.76 -17.60 2.23
CA TYR A 300 -7.62 -16.64 2.92
C TYR A 300 -8.94 -16.41 2.16
N LYS A 301 -8.86 -16.15 0.86
CA LYS A 301 -10.02 -15.82 0.01
C LYS A 301 -11.00 -16.98 -0.11
N ASN A 302 -10.49 -18.17 -0.42
CA ASN A 302 -11.30 -19.33 -0.79
C ASN A 302 -11.54 -20.29 0.37
N GLY A 303 -10.77 -20.16 1.45
CA GLY A 303 -10.72 -21.15 2.52
C GLY A 303 -9.93 -22.40 2.11
N TYR A 304 -9.78 -23.33 3.04
CA TYR A 304 -9.14 -24.61 2.83
C TYR A 304 -9.68 -25.66 3.79
N SER A 305 -9.99 -26.83 3.23
CA SER A 305 -10.49 -28.00 3.96
C SER A 305 -9.66 -29.23 3.61
N TYR A 306 -9.37 -30.04 4.61
CA TYR A 306 -8.66 -31.29 4.46
C TYR A 306 -9.54 -32.45 4.94
N LEU A 307 -9.79 -33.43 4.05
CA LEU A 307 -10.66 -34.58 4.33
C LEU A 307 -12.04 -34.21 4.93
N GLY A 308 -12.62 -33.11 4.46
CA GLY A 308 -13.92 -32.60 4.91
C GLY A 308 -13.88 -31.78 6.21
N LYS A 309 -12.73 -31.67 6.89
CA LYS A 309 -12.53 -30.74 8.02
C LYS A 309 -12.11 -29.38 7.47
N GLU A 310 -12.90 -28.35 7.77
CA GLU A 310 -12.52 -26.96 7.50
C GLU A 310 -11.34 -26.56 8.40
N ILE A 311 -10.24 -26.14 7.80
CA ILE A 311 -9.05 -25.66 8.52
C ILE A 311 -8.98 -24.14 8.44
N ILE A 312 -9.17 -23.58 7.25
CA ILE A 312 -9.21 -22.13 7.02
C ILE A 312 -10.61 -21.77 6.51
N PRO A 313 -11.43 -21.06 7.30
CA PRO A 313 -12.67 -20.48 6.80
C PRO A 313 -12.38 -19.35 5.80
N PRO A 314 -13.16 -19.22 4.72
CA PRO A 314 -12.98 -18.13 3.76
C PRO A 314 -13.23 -16.77 4.41
N LEU A 315 -12.37 -15.79 4.11
CA LEU A 315 -12.45 -14.39 4.54
C LEU A 315 -12.52 -14.20 6.07
N TYR A 316 -11.89 -15.10 6.83
CA TYR A 316 -11.90 -15.08 8.30
C TYR A 316 -11.39 -13.75 8.91
N ASP A 317 -12.12 -13.20 9.88
CA ASP A 317 -12.16 -11.75 10.15
C ASP A 317 -10.89 -11.09 10.70
N GLU A 318 -9.96 -11.83 11.31
CA GLU A 318 -8.85 -11.23 12.06
C GLU A 318 -7.45 -11.50 11.47
N TRP A 319 -7.36 -12.23 10.36
CA TRP A 319 -6.06 -12.53 9.78
C TRP A 319 -5.53 -11.37 8.93
N GLN A 320 -4.26 -11.02 9.13
CA GLN A 320 -3.58 -9.95 8.40
C GLN A 320 -2.15 -10.36 8.07
N PHE A 321 -1.68 -9.92 6.90
CA PHE A 321 -0.29 -10.11 6.52
C PHE A 321 0.64 -9.33 7.45
N GLN A 322 1.66 -10.02 7.93
CA GLN A 322 2.83 -9.42 8.57
C GLN A 322 3.99 -9.35 7.57
N PHE A 323 4.95 -8.46 7.79
CA PHE A 323 6.16 -8.40 6.99
C PHE A 323 7.00 -9.67 7.18
N ARG A 324 6.93 -10.57 6.21
CA ARG A 324 7.59 -11.89 6.21
C ARG A 324 8.52 -11.97 5.02
N SER A 325 9.77 -12.33 5.25
CA SER A 325 10.82 -12.30 4.23
C SER A 325 11.79 -13.47 4.31
N SER A 326 11.62 -14.36 5.29
CA SER A 326 12.49 -15.51 5.52
C SER A 326 11.75 -16.78 5.11
N ILE A 327 12.31 -17.52 4.15
CA ILE A 327 11.87 -18.88 3.86
C ILE A 327 12.38 -19.76 5.00
N GLU A 328 11.49 -20.56 5.56
CA GLU A 328 11.76 -21.44 6.68
C GLU A 328 11.23 -22.84 6.37
N HIS A 329 12.06 -23.84 6.65
CA HIS A 329 11.68 -25.23 6.59
C HIS A 329 10.85 -25.60 7.81
N PHE A 330 9.78 -26.38 7.65
CA PHE A 330 9.00 -26.86 8.78
C PHE A 330 9.72 -28.02 9.48
N GLN A 331 10.05 -29.09 8.73
CA GLN A 331 11.12 -30.01 9.10
C GLN A 331 12.48 -29.35 8.84
N PRO A 332 13.32 -29.12 9.86
CA PRO A 332 14.59 -28.43 9.69
C PRO A 332 15.63 -29.29 8.97
N GLN A 333 16.61 -28.63 8.33
CA GLN A 333 17.72 -29.32 7.66
C GLN A 333 18.65 -30.06 8.64
N ASN A 334 18.82 -29.52 9.85
CA ASN A 334 19.67 -30.10 10.90
C ASN A 334 18.84 -30.27 12.18
N PRO A 335 17.93 -31.26 12.26
CA PRO A 335 17.04 -31.42 13.40
C PRO A 335 17.82 -31.69 14.69
N VAL A 336 17.40 -31.08 15.81
CA VAL A 336 17.93 -31.43 17.14
C VAL A 336 17.55 -32.83 17.58
N GLU A 337 16.42 -33.33 17.06
CA GLU A 337 15.87 -34.67 17.29
C GLU A 337 15.02 -35.07 16.08
N GLY A 338 15.07 -36.33 15.66
CA GLY A 338 14.32 -36.85 14.52
C GLY A 338 15.20 -37.22 13.33
N GLU A 339 14.56 -37.50 12.19
CA GLU A 339 15.22 -37.95 10.96
C GLU A 339 15.60 -36.78 10.05
N SER A 340 16.73 -36.95 9.36
CA SER A 340 17.11 -36.09 8.23
C SER A 340 16.34 -36.51 6.99
N TRP A 341 15.87 -35.55 6.21
CA TRP A 341 15.12 -35.79 4.97
C TRP A 341 16.00 -35.68 3.74
N GLU A 342 15.58 -36.36 2.67
CA GLU A 342 16.18 -36.19 1.35
C GLU A 342 15.93 -34.77 0.80
N ALA A 343 16.87 -34.27 -0.01
CA ALA A 343 16.88 -32.87 -0.44
C ALA A 343 15.59 -32.44 -1.16
N ASP A 344 15.00 -33.31 -1.99
CA ASP A 344 13.80 -32.98 -2.78
C ASP A 344 12.55 -32.74 -1.91
N ASP A 345 12.40 -33.50 -0.81
CA ASP A 345 11.28 -33.36 0.12
C ASP A 345 11.58 -32.28 1.18
N LEU A 346 12.84 -32.16 1.61
CA LEU A 346 13.32 -31.13 2.54
C LEU A 346 13.12 -29.73 1.96
N ASP A 347 13.66 -29.49 0.76
CA ASP A 347 13.56 -28.21 0.04
C ASP A 347 12.27 -28.11 -0.80
N GLY A 348 11.40 -29.11 -0.70
CA GLY A 348 10.10 -29.12 -1.36
C GLY A 348 9.16 -28.05 -0.80
N PHE A 349 8.40 -27.39 -1.67
CA PHE A 349 7.45 -26.34 -1.27
C PHE A 349 6.51 -26.79 -0.14
N GLY A 350 6.12 -28.07 -0.11
CA GLY A 350 5.26 -28.65 0.91
C GLY A 350 5.82 -28.49 2.34
N ASN A 351 7.14 -28.49 2.50
CA ASN A 351 7.85 -28.32 3.76
C ASN A 351 8.26 -26.86 4.03
N LEU A 352 8.11 -25.94 3.08
CA LEU A 352 8.57 -24.55 3.22
C LEU A 352 7.44 -23.59 3.57
N ALA A 353 7.74 -22.54 4.32
CA ALA A 353 6.83 -21.42 4.52
C ALA A 353 7.59 -20.08 4.58
N LEU A 354 6.90 -18.98 4.33
CA LEU A 354 7.44 -17.64 4.47
C LEU A 354 7.04 -17.05 5.83
N ILE A 355 8.02 -16.70 6.65
CA ILE A 355 7.83 -16.14 8.01
C ILE A 355 8.69 -14.90 8.25
N THR A 356 8.51 -14.31 9.43
CA THR A 356 9.35 -13.21 9.93
C THR A 356 10.78 -13.70 10.19
N VAL A 357 11.79 -12.84 9.97
CA VAL A 357 13.20 -13.17 10.25
C VAL A 357 13.40 -13.54 11.73
N SER A 358 12.76 -12.78 12.63
CA SER A 358 12.79 -13.07 14.07
C SER A 358 12.10 -14.38 14.42
N GLY A 359 11.07 -14.77 13.66
CA GLY A 359 10.42 -16.06 13.81
C GLY A 359 11.34 -17.21 13.37
N ASN A 360 12.00 -17.06 12.22
CA ASN A 360 12.96 -18.03 11.70
C ASN A 360 14.12 -18.26 12.70
N SER A 361 14.69 -17.19 13.27
CA SER A 361 15.75 -17.32 14.29
C SER A 361 15.30 -18.11 15.53
N LYS A 362 14.01 -18.10 15.89
CA LYS A 362 13.46 -18.88 17.01
C LYS A 362 13.17 -20.33 16.65
N PHE A 363 12.65 -20.56 15.45
CA PHE A 363 12.35 -21.89 14.93
C PHE A 363 13.61 -22.76 14.85
N SER A 364 14.70 -22.22 14.29
CA SER A 364 16.01 -22.86 14.27
C SER A 364 15.90 -24.36 13.88
N ASN A 365 16.51 -25.22 14.67
CA ASN A 365 16.60 -26.67 14.44
C ASN A 365 15.48 -27.47 15.11
N LEU A 366 14.39 -26.82 15.56
CA LEU A 366 13.28 -27.51 16.19
C LEU A 366 12.50 -28.36 15.17
N PRO A 367 12.08 -29.59 15.53
CA PRO A 367 11.16 -30.36 14.70
C PRO A 367 9.75 -29.72 14.69
N PRO A 368 8.89 -30.10 13.74
CA PRO A 368 7.52 -29.62 13.59
C PRO A 368 6.71 -29.53 14.89
N GLU A 369 6.70 -30.58 15.71
CA GLU A 369 5.97 -30.61 16.99
C GLU A 369 6.53 -29.60 17.99
N GLY A 370 7.85 -29.43 18.00
CA GLY A 370 8.55 -28.42 18.79
C GLY A 370 8.17 -27.01 18.33
N LYS A 371 8.16 -26.75 17.02
CA LYS A 371 7.73 -25.46 16.44
C LYS A 371 6.29 -25.12 16.81
N ILE A 372 5.38 -26.09 16.69
CA ILE A 372 3.96 -25.93 17.04
C ILE A 372 3.80 -25.60 18.53
N THR A 373 4.46 -26.36 19.41
CA THR A 373 4.27 -26.25 20.86
C THR A 373 4.95 -25.02 21.44
N SER A 374 6.19 -24.74 21.02
CA SER A 374 6.99 -23.65 21.60
C SER A 374 6.60 -22.28 21.06
N TYR A 375 6.10 -22.20 19.82
CA TYR A 375 5.91 -20.93 19.13
C TYR A 375 4.61 -20.85 18.31
N PRO A 376 3.43 -21.05 18.94
CA PRO A 376 2.14 -20.99 18.24
C PRO A 376 1.94 -19.65 17.51
N SER A 377 2.38 -18.53 18.09
CA SER A 377 2.24 -17.21 17.46
C SER A 377 3.03 -17.02 16.17
N ILE A 378 4.05 -17.84 15.88
CA ILE A 378 4.76 -17.83 14.59
C ILE A 378 4.00 -18.67 13.56
N ILE A 379 3.46 -19.83 13.98
CA ILE A 379 2.61 -20.68 13.13
C ILE A 379 1.40 -19.88 12.64
N GLU A 380 0.79 -19.08 13.51
CA GLU A 380 -0.41 -18.31 13.17
C GLU A 380 -0.17 -17.19 12.13
N GLN A 381 1.09 -16.85 11.81
CA GLN A 381 1.46 -15.79 10.85
C GLN A 381 1.27 -16.20 9.38
N SER A 382 1.27 -17.50 9.08
CA SER A 382 1.11 -18.05 7.72
C SER A 382 -0.03 -19.06 7.70
N LEU A 383 -0.99 -18.88 6.79
CA LEU A 383 -2.10 -19.84 6.66
C LEU A 383 -1.59 -21.20 6.20
N LYS A 384 -0.57 -21.22 5.34
CA LYS A 384 0.16 -22.45 4.99
C LYS A 384 0.73 -23.17 6.21
N LEU A 385 1.35 -22.47 7.17
CA LEU A 385 1.84 -23.10 8.42
C LEU A 385 0.71 -23.58 9.32
N LYS A 386 -0.40 -22.85 9.41
CA LYS A 386 -1.59 -23.32 10.13
C LYS A 386 -2.09 -24.64 9.56
N ILE A 387 -2.12 -24.77 8.23
CA ILE A 387 -2.49 -26.03 7.57
C ILE A 387 -1.49 -27.13 7.93
N MET A 388 -0.17 -26.89 7.82
CA MET A 388 0.83 -27.89 8.20
C MET A 388 0.66 -28.36 9.66
N LYS A 389 0.42 -27.43 10.59
CA LYS A 389 0.11 -27.76 11.99
C LYS A 389 -1.10 -28.67 12.10
N GLU A 390 -2.19 -28.36 11.41
CA GLU A 390 -3.39 -29.19 11.46
C GLU A 390 -3.16 -30.57 10.82
N LEU A 391 -2.32 -30.68 9.78
CA LEU A 391 -1.92 -31.96 9.18
C LEU A 391 -1.06 -32.83 10.11
N VAL A 392 -0.20 -32.19 10.94
CA VAL A 392 0.56 -32.88 11.99
C VAL A 392 -0.37 -33.41 13.08
N ASN A 393 -1.41 -32.66 13.43
CA ASN A 393 -2.38 -33.04 14.47
C ASN A 393 -3.53 -33.90 13.95
N PHE A 394 -3.56 -34.23 12.65
CA PHE A 394 -4.71 -34.90 12.04
C PHE A 394 -4.80 -36.38 12.39
N ASP A 395 -3.65 -37.05 12.52
CA ASP A 395 -3.51 -38.46 12.85
C ASP A 395 -2.24 -38.67 13.70
N ASP A 396 -1.97 -39.91 14.11
CA ASP A 396 -0.79 -40.26 14.91
C ASP A 396 0.52 -40.26 14.11
N GLU A 397 0.45 -40.15 12.77
CA GLU A 397 1.65 -39.97 11.95
C GLU A 397 2.15 -38.53 12.08
N LYS A 398 3.42 -38.38 12.44
CA LYS A 398 4.12 -37.10 12.50
C LYS A 398 4.18 -36.41 11.12
N TRP A 399 4.88 -35.29 11.03
CA TRP A 399 5.22 -34.70 9.73
C TRP A 399 6.20 -35.63 8.98
N THR A 400 5.83 -36.12 7.79
CA THR A 400 6.62 -37.05 6.98
C THR A 400 6.85 -36.52 5.56
N GLU A 401 7.85 -37.06 4.85
CA GLU A 401 8.13 -36.73 3.43
C GLU A 401 6.88 -36.93 2.55
N GLU A 402 6.13 -38.01 2.77
CA GLU A 402 4.88 -38.29 2.06
C GLU A 402 3.81 -37.22 2.31
N LYS A 403 3.62 -36.78 3.57
CA LYS A 403 2.69 -35.69 3.90
C LYS A 403 3.15 -34.37 3.28
N ALA A 404 4.44 -34.07 3.32
CA ALA A 404 5.00 -32.88 2.72
C ALA A 404 4.80 -32.86 1.19
N ARG A 405 5.02 -33.99 0.50
CA ARG A 405 4.78 -34.09 -0.96
C ARG A 405 3.31 -33.95 -1.33
N LYS A 406 2.39 -34.59 -0.60
CA LYS A 406 0.95 -34.38 -0.79
C LYS A 406 0.55 -32.93 -0.57
N HIS A 407 1.05 -32.31 0.50
CA HIS A 407 0.80 -30.91 0.79
C HIS A 407 1.35 -30.00 -0.32
N LYS A 408 2.53 -30.28 -0.88
CA LYS A 408 3.08 -29.56 -2.05
C LYS A 408 2.10 -29.60 -3.22
N GLU A 409 1.63 -30.78 -3.60
CA GLU A 409 0.70 -30.96 -4.72
C GLU A 409 -0.62 -30.20 -4.52
N GLU A 410 -1.16 -30.21 -3.31
CA GLU A 410 -2.38 -29.47 -2.97
C GLU A 410 -2.16 -27.95 -3.03
N MET A 411 -1.07 -27.42 -2.48
CA MET A 411 -0.78 -26.00 -2.53
C MET A 411 -0.50 -25.52 -3.97
N PHE A 412 0.14 -26.36 -4.79
CA PHE A 412 0.32 -26.09 -6.21
C PHE A 412 -1.01 -26.10 -6.97
N ARG A 413 -1.96 -26.97 -6.60
CA ARG A 413 -3.32 -26.95 -7.15
C ARG A 413 -4.03 -25.64 -6.81
N VAL A 414 -3.93 -25.17 -5.57
CA VAL A 414 -4.50 -23.87 -5.16
C VAL A 414 -3.93 -22.72 -6.00
N LEU A 415 -2.61 -22.69 -6.23
CA LEU A 415 -1.96 -21.63 -7.03
C LEU A 415 -2.35 -21.65 -8.51
N LYS A 416 -2.67 -22.82 -9.06
CA LYS A 416 -3.05 -22.96 -10.48
C LYS A 416 -4.48 -22.53 -10.78
N GLY A 417 -5.35 -22.47 -9.75
CA GLY A 417 -6.78 -22.22 -9.90
C GLY A 417 -7.54 -23.52 -10.15
#